data_AF-X1LKD4-F1
#
_entry.id   AF-X1LKD4-F1
#
_cell.length_a   1.000
_cell.length_b   1.000
_cell.length_c   1.000
_cell.angle_alpha   90.00
_cell.angle_beta   90.00
_cell.angle_gamma   90.00
#
_symmetry.space_group_name_H-M   'P 1'
#
loop_
_entity.id
_entity.type
_entity.pdbx_description
1 polymer ?
#
loop_
_entity_poly.entity_id
_entity_poly.type
_entity_poly.pdbx_seq_one_letter_code
_entity_poly.pdbx_strand_id
1 'polypeptide(L)' 'MFAADNEAIKSHIGMLEEARLRPVGIDTIPCALFRSFERSLRRQEDREQTVVFVDVGSQFTTVVFGRGGEISFVKQIPIG' A
#
# COMPACT_ATOMS: atom_id res chain seq x y z
N MET A 1 7.82 -8.66 6.31
CA MET A 1 7.38 -8.23 7.65
C MET A 1 7.55 -6.71 7.72
N PHE A 2 6.48 -5.97 8.04
CA PHE A 2 6.52 -4.51 8.18
C PHE A 2 6.47 -4.15 9.66
N ALA A 3 7.14 -3.06 10.01
CA ALA A 3 7.11 -2.48 11.35
C ALA A 3 7.02 -0.95 11.22
N ALA A 4 6.42 -0.32 12.21
CA ALA A 4 6.30 1.12 12.31
C ALA A 4 6.42 1.54 13.77
N ASP A 5 6.72 2.80 14.02
CA ASP A 5 6.75 3.35 15.37
C ASP A 5 5.38 3.23 16.02
N ASN A 6 5.37 2.76 17.27
CA ASN A 6 4.15 2.55 18.05
C ASN A 6 3.31 3.83 18.19
N GLU A 7 3.97 4.99 18.30
CA GLU A 7 3.29 6.28 18.42
C GLU A 7 2.61 6.69 17.11
N ALA A 8 3.19 6.36 15.95
CA ALA A 8 2.53 6.57 14.66
C ALA A 8 1.26 5.70 14.57
N ILE A 9 1.33 4.44 15.00
CA ILE A 9 0.17 3.54 15.03
C ILE A 9 -0.94 4.06 15.95
N LYS A 10 -0.59 4.44 17.19
CA LYS A 10 -1.55 4.97 18.17
C LYS A 10 -2.25 6.25 17.70
N SER A 11 -1.51 7.16 17.06
CA SER A 11 -2.07 8.41 16.53
C SER A 11 -3.19 8.13 15.51
N HIS A 12 -2.98 7.18 14.59
CA HIS A 12 -3.99 6.80 13.61
C HIS A 12 -5.21 6.10 14.25
N ILE A 13 -5.00 5.24 15.26
CA ILE A 13 -6.09 4.59 16.00
C ILE A 13 -6.93 5.63 16.73
N GLY A 14 -6.29 6.55 17.47
CA GLY A 14 -6.98 7.59 18.23
C GLY A 14 -7.86 8.49 17.34
N MET A 15 -7.34 8.88 16.18
CA MET A 15 -8.10 9.65 15.18
C MET A 15 -9.40 8.93 14.75
N LEU A 16 -9.35 7.61 14.54
CA LEU A 16 -10.53 6.82 14.15
C LEU A 16 -11.52 6.68 15.32
N GLU A 17 -11.02 6.48 16.55
CA GLU A 17 -11.85 6.36 17.75
C GLU A 17 -12.58 7.67 18.09
N GLU A 18 -11.94 8.83 17.91
CA GLU A 18 -12.57 10.16 18.03
C GLU A 18 -13.75 10.31 17.06
N ALA A 19 -13.64 9.73 15.86
CA ALA A 19 -14.72 9.65 14.88
C ALA A 19 -15.75 8.55 15.20
N ARG A 20 -15.67 7.89 16.37
CA ARG A 20 -16.49 6.75 16.80
C ARG A 20 -16.42 5.53 15.87
N LEU A 21 -15.30 5.37 15.17
CA LEU A 21 -15.02 4.19 14.37
C LEU A 21 -14.25 3.16 15.22
N ARG A 22 -14.40 1.88 14.87
CA ARG A 22 -13.63 0.79 15.47
C ARG A 22 -12.63 0.25 14.45
N PRO A 23 -11.32 0.52 14.60
CA PRO A 23 -10.30 -0.05 13.72
C PRO A 23 -10.31 -1.58 13.81
N VAL A 24 -10.26 -2.27 12.67
CA VAL A 24 -10.23 -3.75 12.59
C VAL A 24 -8.96 -4.31 11.98
N GLY A 25 -8.11 -3.42 11.45
CA GLY A 25 -6.85 -3.78 10.80
C GLY A 25 -6.10 -2.52 10.41
N ILE A 26 -4.79 -2.67 10.27
CA ILE A 26 -3.88 -1.64 9.76
C ILE A 26 -3.11 -2.27 8.62
N ASP A 27 -2.97 -1.52 7.54
CA ASP A 27 -2.25 -1.97 6.36
C ASP A 27 -1.26 -0.90 5.92
N THR A 28 -0.24 -1.32 5.17
CA THR A 28 0.68 -0.42 4.51
C THR A 28 0.11 -0.01 3.16
N ILE A 29 0.35 1.25 2.78
CA ILE A 29 -0.04 1.79 1.47
C ILE A 29 0.36 0.87 0.30
N PRO A 30 1.63 0.39 0.18
CA PRO A 30 2.01 -0.46 -0.96
C PRO A 30 1.23 -1.78 -1.02
N CYS A 31 0.92 -2.39 0.12
CA CYS A 31 0.14 -3.64 0.17
C CYS A 31 -1.33 -3.41 -0.18
N ALA A 32 -1.93 -2.33 0.34
CA ALA A 32 -3.30 -1.96 0.04
C ALA A 32 -3.48 -1.59 -1.45
N LEU A 33 -2.52 -0.84 -2.01
CA LEU A 33 -2.48 -0.47 -3.43
C LEU A 33 -2.41 -1.72 -4.29
N PHE A 34 -1.40 -2.57 -4.06
CA PHE A 34 -1.19 -3.77 -4.85
C PHE A 34 -2.40 -4.72 -4.82
N ARG A 35 -2.98 -4.96 -3.63
CA ARG A 35 -4.18 -5.78 -3.46
C ARG A 35 -5.40 -5.24 -4.22
N SER A 36 -5.53 -3.92 -4.32
CA SER A 36 -6.66 -3.28 -5.02
C SER A 36 -6.62 -3.53 -6.53
N PHE A 37 -5.43 -3.74 -7.10
CA PHE A 37 -5.25 -3.96 -8.54
C PHE A 37 -4.98 -5.43 -8.92
N GLU A 38 -4.62 -6.29 -7.96
CA GLU A 38 -4.41 -7.73 -8.19
C GLU A 38 -5.63 -8.36 -8.90
N ARG A 39 -6.85 -7.97 -8.51
CA ARG A 39 -8.09 -8.49 -9.12
C ARG A 39 -8.20 -8.18 -10.61
N SER A 40 -7.70 -7.02 -11.05
CA SER A 40 -7.75 -6.57 -12.45
C SER A 40 -6.67 -7.24 -13.32
N LEU A 41 -5.58 -7.72 -12.71
CA LEU A 41 -4.42 -8.34 -13.38
C LEU A 41 -4.50 -9.87 -13.47
N ARG A 42 -5.67 -10.47 -13.21
CA ARG A 42 -5.86 -11.94 -13.21
C ARG A 42 -5.91 -12.59 -14.60
N ARG A 43 -5.83 -11.83 -15.69
CA ARG A 43 -5.81 -12.41 -17.04
C ARG A 43 -4.52 -13.21 -17.22
N GLN A 44 -4.63 -14.40 -17.81
CA GLN A 44 -3.54 -15.37 -17.86
C GLN A 44 -2.31 -14.84 -18.63
N GLU A 45 -2.49 -13.88 -19.55
CA GLU A 45 -1.43 -13.15 -20.25
C GLU A 45 -0.65 -12.15 -19.37
N ASP A 46 -1.27 -11.59 -18.33
CA ASP A 46 -0.65 -10.55 -17.48
C ASP A 46 0.13 -11.15 -16.30
N ARG A 47 -0.06 -12.45 -16.02
CA ARG A 47 0.53 -13.11 -14.84
C ARG A 47 2.07 -13.18 -14.90
N GLU A 48 2.64 -13.15 -16.11
CA GLU A 48 4.08 -13.08 -16.35
C GLU A 48 4.60 -11.66 -16.55
N GLN A 49 3.72 -10.64 -16.54
CA GLN A 49 4.13 -9.26 -16.71
C GLN A 49 4.49 -8.62 -15.37
N THR A 50 5.58 -7.85 -15.39
CA THR A 50 5.93 -6.98 -14.26
C THR A 50 5.12 -5.70 -14.39
N VAL A 51 4.32 -5.39 -13.37
CA VAL A 51 3.52 -4.18 -13.29
C VAL A 51 4.19 -3.21 -12.33
N VAL A 52 4.18 -1.92 -12.70
CA VAL A 52 4.67 -0.84 -11.84
C VAL A 52 3.48 0.06 -11.50
N PHE A 53 3.19 0.18 -10.23
CA PHE A 53 2.24 1.16 -9.69
C PHE A 53 3.00 2.40 -9.24
N VAL A 54 2.50 3.56 -9.63
CA VAL A 54 3.03 4.86 -9.21
C VAL A 54 1.89 5.62 -8.54
N ASP A 55 1.94 5.67 -7.22
CA ASP A 55 1.02 6.43 -6.38
C ASP A 55 1.64 7.81 -6.11
N VAL A 56 1.06 8.86 -6.71
CA VAL A 56 1.55 10.25 -6.60
C VAL A 56 0.76 10.96 -5.50
N GLY A 57 1.31 10.97 -4.29
CA GLY A 57 0.74 11.64 -3.12
C GLY A 57 1.29 13.06 -2.95
N SER A 58 0.71 13.82 -2.02
CA SER A 58 1.08 15.23 -1.80
C SER A 58 2.48 15.45 -1.20
N GLN A 59 3.02 14.46 -0.49
CA GLN A 59 4.35 14.53 0.14
C GLN A 59 5.35 13.52 -0.45
N PHE A 60 4.84 12.42 -0.99
CA PHE A 60 5.65 11.32 -1.48
C PHE A 60 5.00 10.68 -2.70
N THR A 61 5.85 10.25 -3.62
CA THR A 61 5.50 9.36 -4.72
C THR A 61 5.96 7.96 -4.34
N THR A 62 5.02 7.02 -4.25
CA THR A 62 5.31 5.62 -3.92
C THR A 62 5.30 4.79 -5.21
N VAL A 63 6.44 4.18 -5.52
CA VAL A 63 6.59 3.27 -6.65
C VAL A 63 6.61 1.83 -6.14
N VAL A 64 5.71 1.00 -6.65
CA VAL A 64 5.57 -0.42 -6.28
C VAL A 64 5.69 -1.29 -7.52
N PHE A 65 6.63 -2.23 -7.52
CA PHE A 65 6.76 -3.23 -8.57
C PHE A 65 6.13 -4.52 -8.08
N GLY A 66 5.35 -5.18 -8.93
CA GLY A 66 4.86 -6.51 -8.66
C GLY A 66 4.82 -7.40 -9.89
N ARG A 67 4.84 -8.70 -9.64
CA ARG A 67 4.83 -9.76 -10.65
C ARG A 67 4.15 -10.98 -10.05
N GLY A 68 3.26 -11.63 -10.79
CA GLY A 68 2.66 -12.90 -10.36
C GLY A 68 1.83 -12.85 -9.05
N GLY A 69 1.38 -11.66 -8.62
CA GLY A 69 0.67 -11.50 -7.34
C GLY A 69 1.56 -11.22 -6.13
N GLU A 70 2.85 -10.97 -6.35
CA GLU A 70 3.80 -10.59 -5.29
C GLU A 70 4.40 -9.21 -5.56
N ILE A 71 4.70 -8.49 -4.48
CA ILE A 71 5.44 -7.22 -4.53
C ILE A 71 6.93 -7.55 -4.53
N SER A 72 7.66 -7.12 -5.55
CA SER A 72 9.11 -7.35 -5.68
C SER A 72 9.94 -6.14 -5.24
N PHE A 73 9.36 -4.92 -5.26
CA PHE A 73 10.06 -3.70 -4.88
C PHE A 73 9.10 -2.60 -4.45
N VAL A 74 9.50 -1.80 -3.46
CA VAL A 74 8.80 -0.59 -3.02
C VAL A 74 9.82 0.52 -2.82
N LYS A 75 9.55 1.71 -3.34
CA LYS A 75 10.33 2.92 -3.08
C LYS A 75 9.43 4.12 -2.87
N GLN A 76 9.70 4.86 -1.79
CA GLN A 76 9.16 6.19 -1.61
C GLN A 76 10.17 7.22 -2.10
N ILE A 77 9.69 8.17 -2.87
CA ILE A 77 10.43 9.32 -3.37
C ILE A 77 9.81 10.55 -2.71
N PRO A 78 10.58 11.40 -2.02
CA PRO A 78 10.06 12.57 -1.30
C PRO A 78 9.72 13.72 -2.25
N ILE A 79 8.77 13.47 -3.15
CA ILE A 79 8.21 14.40 -4.12
C ILE A 79 6.74 14.03 -4.36
N GLY A 80 5.89 15.03 -4.52
CA GLY A 80 4.50 14.91 -4.91
C GLY A 80 4.19 15.71 -6.16
#